data_AF-A0A939YJ70-F1
#
_entry.id   AF-A0A939YJ70-F1
#
_cell.length_a   1.000
_cell.length_b   1.000
_cell.length_c   1.000
_cell.angle_alpha   90.00
_cell.angle_beta   90.00
_cell.angle_gamma   90.00
#
_symmetry.space_group_name_H-M   'P 1'
#
loop_
_entity.id
_entity.type
_entity.pdbx_description
1 polymer ?
#
loop_
_entity_poly.entity_id
_entity_poly.type
_entity_poly.pdbx_seq_one_letter_code
_entity_poly.pdbx_strand_id
1 'polypeptide(L)'
;MNYVAEKYNRFRIRYRGEAPAVGSFYFTCDGETVREQFYLPASEDGVFESYTEGFLDGKLAFGLFDLRIQPRGDGGVTVTDITVSVEDVPAGGTYFLENDILKVGVELVWGGGLSYYEDKRCKIKGLKNMLNHADPGRLIQQSYYGTGDPPFVKGEFMGHPWVYNPVQGGDRGGCKSKLVDFRVTGDSVWVKCRPRDWGKVGSYTYSYMENTYTVDHDILRVDNVFVDWSGWVHPRATQEVPAFYTVSYLDNFYFYNGNKPWQDEPLQVRRDLIFWPEDWPRHRFFLDKENTETWAAWVDADDCGIGLYVPGAQLFIGGRFSHDGSKDPAAGPTNYVAPLYSLSIISYKPVTYSYLVTSGPLSEIRRRFKEEKDFADNASFRAYNE
;
A
#
# COMPACT_ATOMS: atom_id res chain seq x y z
N MET A 1 -2.71 -15.07 -20.70
CA MET A 1 -4.06 -15.33 -20.16
C MET A 1 -5.06 -14.48 -20.94
N ASN A 2 -6.26 -15.00 -21.24
CA ASN A 2 -7.31 -14.22 -21.91
C ASN A 2 -8.20 -13.57 -20.85
N TYR A 3 -7.75 -12.46 -20.27
CA TYR A 3 -8.65 -11.56 -19.57
C TYR A 3 -9.51 -10.81 -20.60
N VAL A 4 -10.74 -10.44 -20.22
CA VAL A 4 -11.44 -9.35 -20.91
C VAL A 4 -10.64 -8.08 -20.63
N ALA A 5 -10.52 -7.19 -21.61
CA ALA A 5 -9.82 -5.92 -21.47
C ALA A 5 -10.81 -4.76 -21.40
N GLU A 6 -10.58 -3.85 -20.45
CA GLU A 6 -11.16 -2.51 -20.43
C GLU A 6 -10.15 -1.52 -21.04
N LYS A 7 -10.65 -0.51 -21.75
CA LYS A 7 -9.82 0.36 -22.62
C LYS A 7 -9.62 1.74 -22.01
N TYR A 8 -8.36 2.09 -21.75
CA TYR A 8 -7.98 3.27 -20.97
C TYR A 8 -7.10 4.25 -21.71
N ASN A 9 -7.42 5.54 -21.57
CA ASN A 9 -6.54 6.61 -22.01
C ASN A 9 -5.32 6.70 -21.09
N ARG A 10 -4.13 6.57 -21.65
CA ARG A 10 -2.85 6.73 -20.96
C ARG A 10 -2.09 7.88 -21.60
N PHE A 11 -1.69 8.85 -20.79
CA PHE A 11 -0.77 9.91 -21.20
C PHE A 11 0.65 9.44 -20.96
N ARG A 12 1.54 9.81 -21.89
CA ARG A 12 2.99 9.76 -21.71
C ARG A 12 3.55 11.15 -21.97
N ILE A 13 4.30 11.68 -21.01
CA ILE A 13 5.01 12.95 -21.10
C ILE A 13 6.51 12.64 -21.02
N ARG A 14 7.27 13.02 -22.04
CA ARG A 14 8.73 13.11 -21.93
C ARG A 14 9.14 14.54 -21.62
N TYR A 15 10.12 14.72 -20.75
CA TYR A 15 10.52 16.03 -20.29
C TYR A 15 11.98 16.09 -19.83
N ARG A 16 12.53 17.29 -19.76
CA ARG A 16 13.74 17.62 -19.01
C ARG A 16 13.38 18.58 -17.88
N GLY A 17 13.84 18.32 -16.67
CA GLY A 17 13.52 19.14 -15.50
C GLY A 17 14.72 19.27 -14.57
N GLU A 18 15.15 20.51 -14.32
CA GLU A 18 16.24 20.84 -13.40
C GLU A 18 15.75 20.78 -11.94
N ALA A 19 14.47 21.05 -11.72
CA ALA A 19 13.78 20.94 -10.44
C ALA A 19 12.62 19.94 -10.52
N PRO A 20 12.16 19.40 -9.36
CA PRO A 20 10.88 18.70 -9.28
C PRO A 20 9.74 19.65 -9.68
N ALA A 21 8.61 19.15 -10.17
CA ALA A 21 7.51 20.00 -10.64
C ALA A 21 6.11 19.44 -10.40
N VAL A 22 5.12 20.34 -10.35
CA VAL A 22 3.69 20.02 -10.32
C VAL A 22 3.09 20.32 -11.67
N GLY A 23 2.48 19.30 -12.28
CA GLY A 23 1.74 19.38 -13.52
C GLY A 23 0.24 19.55 -13.32
N SER A 24 -0.44 20.03 -14.35
CA SER A 24 -1.88 19.91 -14.54
C SER A 24 -2.21 19.72 -16.01
N PHE A 25 -2.93 18.65 -16.34
CA PHE A 25 -3.44 18.43 -17.69
C PHE A 25 -4.96 18.66 -17.75
N TYR A 26 -5.45 19.15 -18.88
CA TYR A 26 -6.84 19.50 -19.10
C TYR A 26 -7.36 18.81 -20.36
N PHE A 27 -8.49 18.13 -20.23
CA PHE A 27 -9.07 17.27 -21.25
C PHE A 27 -10.60 17.27 -21.16
N THR A 28 -11.27 16.73 -22.18
CA THR A 28 -12.72 16.55 -22.17
C THR A 28 -13.09 15.12 -21.77
N CYS A 29 -14.03 14.97 -20.84
CA CYS A 29 -14.65 13.69 -20.46
C CYS A 29 -16.16 13.89 -20.39
N ASP A 30 -16.96 13.07 -21.08
CA ASP A 30 -18.42 13.22 -21.23
C ASP A 30 -18.92 14.63 -21.64
N GLY A 31 -18.05 15.44 -22.26
CA GLY A 31 -18.34 16.84 -22.63
C GLY A 31 -17.96 17.88 -21.57
N GLU A 32 -17.59 17.46 -20.36
CA GLU A 32 -17.06 18.33 -19.31
C GLU A 32 -15.54 18.52 -19.42
N THR A 33 -15.03 19.66 -18.94
CA THR A 33 -13.58 19.88 -18.77
C THR A 33 -13.12 19.27 -17.45
N VAL A 34 -12.29 18.23 -17.54
CA VAL A 34 -11.61 17.65 -16.38
C VAL A 34 -10.20 18.23 -16.28
N ARG A 35 -9.78 18.54 -15.05
CA ARG A 35 -8.40 18.90 -14.72
C ARG A 35 -7.84 17.88 -13.74
N GLU A 36 -6.72 17.28 -14.12
CA GLU A 36 -5.96 16.41 -13.23
C GLU A 36 -4.59 16.99 -12.88
N GLN A 37 -4.07 16.64 -11.71
CA GLN A 37 -2.73 17.01 -11.24
C GLN A 37 -1.80 15.80 -11.24
N PHE A 38 -0.54 16.05 -11.57
CA PHE A 38 0.53 15.06 -11.53
C PHE A 38 1.84 15.67 -11.04
N TYR A 39 2.83 14.83 -10.73
CA TYR A 39 4.11 15.26 -10.16
C TYR A 39 5.30 14.66 -10.93
N LEU A 40 6.33 15.47 -11.16
CA LEU A 40 7.52 15.11 -11.94
C LEU A 40 8.80 15.28 -11.10
N PRO A 41 9.66 14.26 -10.96
CA PRO A 41 11.01 14.46 -10.42
C PRO A 41 11.90 15.24 -11.40
N ALA A 42 12.95 15.89 -10.88
CA ALA A 42 14.04 16.39 -11.72
C ALA A 42 14.66 15.22 -12.51
N SER A 43 14.94 15.42 -13.80
CA SER A 43 15.51 14.41 -14.69
C SER A 43 16.00 15.02 -16.01
N GLU A 44 17.08 14.48 -16.57
CA GLU A 44 17.61 14.83 -17.89
C GLU A 44 16.96 14.04 -19.06
N ASP A 45 16.21 12.99 -18.76
CA ASP A 45 15.38 12.24 -19.72
C ASP A 45 14.17 11.64 -18.99
N GLY A 46 13.34 12.53 -18.44
CA GLY A 46 12.19 12.16 -17.62
C GLY A 46 11.05 11.59 -18.47
N VAL A 47 10.47 10.48 -18.02
CA VAL A 47 9.25 9.92 -18.58
C VAL A 47 8.22 9.79 -17.47
N PHE A 48 7.07 10.42 -17.64
CA PHE A 48 5.90 10.25 -16.78
C PHE A 48 4.77 9.61 -17.58
N GLU A 49 4.21 8.52 -17.07
CA GLU A 49 3.07 7.82 -17.67
C GLU A 49 1.91 7.79 -16.65
N SER A 50 0.69 8.06 -17.11
CA SER A 50 -0.50 8.01 -16.26
C SER A 50 -1.77 7.70 -17.06
N TYR A 51 -2.60 6.78 -16.55
CA TYR A 51 -3.99 6.63 -16.96
C TYR A 51 -4.84 7.85 -16.51
N THR A 52 -6.01 8.05 -17.11
CA THR A 52 -7.01 9.08 -16.73
C THR A 52 -7.73 8.78 -15.40
N GLU A 53 -8.15 9.83 -14.70
CA GLU A 53 -9.18 9.81 -13.66
C GLU A 53 -10.60 9.95 -14.26
N GLY A 54 -11.66 9.87 -13.44
CA GLY A 54 -13.06 9.73 -13.89
C GLY A 54 -13.32 8.40 -14.63
N PHE A 55 -12.28 7.57 -14.71
CA PHE A 55 -12.22 6.45 -15.60
C PHE A 55 -13.01 5.24 -15.09
N LEU A 56 -12.91 4.94 -13.80
CA LEU A 56 -13.42 3.72 -13.14
C LEU A 56 -14.95 3.53 -13.20
N ASP A 57 -15.65 4.42 -13.90
CA ASP A 57 -17.07 4.38 -14.26
C ASP A 57 -17.30 4.06 -15.76
N GLY A 58 -16.25 3.66 -16.50
CA GLY A 58 -16.29 3.25 -17.92
C GLY A 58 -16.06 4.36 -18.95
N LYS A 59 -15.46 5.49 -18.58
CA LYS A 59 -15.44 6.73 -19.39
C LYS A 59 -14.22 6.88 -20.29
N LEU A 60 -14.41 7.49 -21.48
CA LEU A 60 -13.30 7.83 -22.39
C LEU A 60 -13.04 9.34 -22.40
N ALA A 61 -11.79 9.70 -22.16
CA ALA A 61 -11.26 11.04 -22.37
C ALA A 61 -11.01 11.32 -23.85
N PHE A 62 -11.18 12.57 -24.26
CA PHE A 62 -10.85 13.09 -25.59
C PHE A 62 -10.18 14.46 -25.48
N GLY A 63 -9.33 14.79 -26.45
CA GLY A 63 -8.78 16.14 -26.63
C GLY A 63 -8.03 16.70 -25.42
N LEU A 64 -6.78 16.26 -25.22
CA LEU A 64 -5.83 17.03 -24.39
C LEU A 64 -5.65 18.42 -25.03
N PHE A 65 -6.07 19.48 -24.33
CA PHE A 65 -6.09 20.84 -24.89
C PHE A 65 -5.24 21.86 -24.14
N ASP A 66 -4.80 21.56 -22.91
CA ASP A 66 -3.87 22.39 -22.15
C ASP A 66 -3.01 21.51 -21.21
N LEU A 67 -1.73 21.86 -21.09
CA LEU A 67 -0.76 21.23 -20.21
C LEU A 67 0.06 22.32 -19.52
N ARG A 68 -0.09 22.44 -18.20
CA ARG A 68 0.60 23.44 -17.38
C ARG A 68 1.56 22.73 -16.44
N ILE A 69 2.83 23.13 -16.41
CA ILE A 69 3.83 22.58 -15.48
C ILE A 69 4.47 23.74 -14.72
N GLN A 70 4.58 23.61 -13.40
CA GLN A 70 5.20 24.58 -12.51
C GLN A 70 6.34 23.91 -11.73
N PRO A 71 7.61 24.36 -11.91
CA PRO A 71 8.73 23.94 -11.07
C PRO A 71 8.49 24.18 -9.56
N ARG A 72 9.20 23.41 -8.74
CA ARG A 72 9.25 23.47 -7.26
C ARG A 72 10.69 23.70 -6.80
N GLY A 73 11.18 24.89 -7.12
CA GLY A 73 12.56 25.33 -6.88
C GLY A 73 13.03 26.24 -8.01
N ASP A 74 14.32 26.58 -8.00
CA ASP A 74 14.98 27.24 -9.12
C ASP A 74 15.24 26.23 -10.25
N GLY A 75 15.07 26.67 -11.51
CA GLY A 75 15.27 25.84 -12.70
C GLY A 75 14.00 25.63 -13.53
N GLY A 76 14.20 25.17 -14.77
CA GLY A 76 13.13 24.94 -15.75
C GLY A 76 12.60 23.51 -15.79
N VAL A 77 11.42 23.36 -16.40
CA VAL A 77 10.95 22.09 -16.97
C VAL A 77 10.52 22.32 -18.41
N THR A 78 11.08 21.53 -19.33
CA THR A 78 10.76 21.54 -20.77
C THR A 78 10.15 20.19 -21.14
N VAL A 79 8.92 20.19 -21.67
CA VAL A 79 8.31 19.00 -22.26
C VAL A 79 8.89 18.78 -23.66
N THR A 80 9.31 17.55 -23.96
CA THR A 80 9.96 17.20 -25.23
C THR A 80 9.07 16.34 -26.14
N ASP A 81 8.12 15.60 -25.57
CA ASP A 81 7.13 14.77 -26.28
C ASP A 81 5.89 14.59 -25.39
N ILE A 82 4.70 14.54 -26.01
CA ILE A 82 3.45 14.16 -25.35
C ILE A 82 2.72 13.20 -26.29
N THR A 83 2.44 12.00 -25.79
CA THR A 83 1.62 11.01 -26.48
C THR A 83 0.41 10.62 -25.64
N VAL A 84 -0.70 10.32 -26.32
CA VAL A 84 -1.92 9.78 -25.71
C VAL A 84 -2.23 8.47 -26.43
N SER A 85 -2.30 7.37 -25.68
CA SER A 85 -2.65 6.03 -26.16
C SER A 85 -3.96 5.57 -25.55
N VAL A 86 -4.63 4.62 -26.21
CA VAL A 86 -5.69 3.81 -25.59
C VAL A 86 -5.13 2.40 -25.40
N GLU A 87 -4.99 1.97 -24.15
CA GLU A 87 -4.36 0.70 -23.76
C GLU A 87 -5.36 -0.25 -23.11
N ASP A 88 -5.07 -1.55 -23.22
CA ASP A 88 -5.88 -2.64 -22.67
C ASP A 88 -5.41 -3.01 -21.26
N VAL A 89 -6.33 -3.01 -20.28
CA VAL A 89 -6.08 -3.31 -18.86
C VAL A 89 -7.06 -4.41 -18.40
N PRO A 90 -6.69 -5.29 -17.45
CA PRO A 90 -7.57 -6.36 -16.99
C PRO A 90 -8.93 -5.86 -16.51
N ALA A 91 -9.99 -6.38 -17.13
CA ALA A 91 -11.36 -6.10 -16.72
C ALA A 91 -11.66 -6.68 -15.33
N GLY A 92 -12.50 -5.98 -14.56
CA GLY A 92 -12.81 -6.37 -13.18
C GLY A 92 -11.77 -5.96 -12.13
N GLY A 93 -10.73 -5.23 -12.51
CA GLY A 93 -9.88 -4.45 -11.60
C GLY A 93 -8.69 -5.19 -10.96
N THR A 94 -8.87 -6.44 -10.53
CA THR A 94 -7.78 -7.19 -9.88
C THR A 94 -6.86 -7.86 -10.92
N TYR A 95 -5.55 -7.56 -10.92
CA TYR A 95 -4.55 -8.37 -11.61
C TYR A 95 -4.09 -9.53 -10.70
N PHE A 96 -4.00 -10.75 -11.22
CA PHE A 96 -3.52 -11.91 -10.47
C PHE A 96 -2.11 -12.36 -10.87
N LEU A 97 -1.18 -12.32 -9.91
CA LEU A 97 0.06 -13.09 -9.96
C LEU A 97 -0.22 -14.50 -9.43
N GLU A 98 0.22 -15.53 -10.15
CA GLU A 98 -0.16 -16.92 -9.85
C GLU A 98 0.88 -17.93 -10.34
N ASN A 99 1.33 -18.80 -9.44
CA ASN A 99 2.13 -19.99 -9.75
C ASN A 99 1.42 -21.26 -9.22
N ASP A 100 2.09 -22.42 -9.17
CA ASP A 100 1.47 -23.67 -8.71
C ASP A 100 1.05 -23.68 -7.22
N ILE A 101 1.57 -22.74 -6.41
CA ILE A 101 1.36 -22.66 -4.96
C ILE A 101 0.52 -21.43 -4.58
N LEU A 102 0.93 -20.24 -4.99
CA LEU A 102 0.30 -18.98 -4.59
C LEU A 102 -0.57 -18.40 -5.72
N LYS A 103 -1.63 -17.71 -5.31
CA LYS A 103 -2.42 -16.79 -6.14
C LYS A 103 -2.64 -15.49 -5.37
N VAL A 104 -2.13 -14.39 -5.88
CA VAL A 104 -2.09 -13.06 -5.24
C VAL A 104 -2.78 -12.05 -6.15
N GLY A 105 -3.73 -11.29 -5.61
CA GLY A 105 -4.50 -10.28 -6.34
C GLY A 105 -4.12 -8.85 -5.96
N VAL A 106 -3.73 -8.08 -6.98
CA VAL A 106 -3.30 -6.69 -6.94
C VAL A 106 -4.46 -5.83 -7.44
N GLU A 107 -5.04 -4.99 -6.58
CA GLU A 107 -6.31 -4.32 -6.84
C GLU A 107 -6.14 -2.98 -7.57
N LEU A 108 -6.05 -3.01 -8.90
CA LEU A 108 -5.70 -1.82 -9.68
C LEU A 108 -6.71 -0.68 -9.51
N VAL A 109 -7.99 -0.99 -9.28
CA VAL A 109 -9.03 0.05 -9.05
C VAL A 109 -8.98 0.65 -7.65
N TRP A 110 -8.25 0.04 -6.71
CA TRP A 110 -7.94 0.56 -5.36
C TRP A 110 -6.42 0.76 -5.23
N GLY A 111 -5.86 1.54 -6.14
CA GLY A 111 -4.46 1.97 -6.10
C GLY A 111 -3.41 0.85 -6.07
N GLY A 112 -3.75 -0.36 -6.50
CA GLY A 112 -2.86 -1.52 -6.51
C GLY A 112 -2.64 -2.21 -5.17
N GLY A 113 -3.42 -1.92 -4.12
CA GLY A 113 -3.27 -2.63 -2.83
C GLY A 113 -3.64 -4.13 -2.96
N LEU A 114 -3.15 -4.98 -2.06
CA LEU A 114 -3.44 -6.42 -2.14
C LEU A 114 -4.83 -6.73 -1.59
N SER A 115 -5.75 -7.17 -2.46
CA SER A 115 -7.11 -7.59 -2.13
C SER A 115 -7.29 -9.11 -2.06
N TYR A 116 -6.31 -9.89 -2.52
CA TYR A 116 -6.39 -11.35 -2.53
C TYR A 116 -5.06 -12.06 -2.23
N TYR A 117 -5.10 -13.09 -1.39
CA TYR A 117 -3.99 -14.02 -1.16
C TYR A 117 -4.53 -15.44 -0.87
N GLU A 118 -4.26 -16.39 -1.77
CA GLU A 118 -4.59 -17.81 -1.65
C GLU A 118 -3.31 -18.66 -1.75
N ASP A 119 -3.09 -19.55 -0.77
CA ASP A 119 -2.21 -20.70 -0.92
C ASP A 119 -3.05 -21.91 -1.33
N LYS A 120 -2.78 -22.44 -2.52
CA LYS A 120 -3.50 -23.56 -3.14
C LYS A 120 -3.35 -24.88 -2.37
N ARG A 121 -2.39 -24.95 -1.44
CA ARG A 121 -2.16 -26.07 -0.51
C ARG A 121 -2.95 -25.92 0.79
N CYS A 122 -3.57 -24.76 1.02
CA CYS A 122 -4.33 -24.45 2.23
C CYS A 122 -5.47 -25.47 2.46
N LYS A 123 -5.57 -25.99 3.69
CA LYS A 123 -6.56 -27.01 4.08
C LYS A 123 -7.74 -26.43 4.86
N ILE A 124 -7.74 -25.11 5.10
CA ILE A 124 -8.78 -24.41 5.86
C ILE A 124 -10.08 -24.43 5.04
N LYS A 125 -10.98 -25.37 5.35
CA LYS A 125 -12.22 -25.57 4.60
C LYS A 125 -13.03 -24.28 4.48
N GLY A 126 -13.29 -23.86 3.23
CA GLY A 126 -14.07 -22.67 2.91
C GLY A 126 -13.31 -21.35 2.93
N LEU A 127 -12.00 -21.35 3.22
CA LEU A 127 -11.15 -20.16 3.10
C LEU A 127 -10.25 -20.28 1.87
N LYS A 128 -10.39 -19.35 0.92
CA LYS A 128 -9.50 -19.22 -0.25
C LYS A 128 -8.59 -18.01 -0.09
N ASN A 129 -9.20 -16.82 -0.07
CA ASN A 129 -8.52 -15.58 0.22
C ASN A 129 -8.37 -15.40 1.74
N MET A 130 -7.14 -15.23 2.22
CA MET A 130 -6.84 -14.97 3.64
C MET A 130 -6.98 -13.48 4.01
N LEU A 131 -7.03 -12.58 3.02
CA LEU A 131 -7.17 -11.14 3.23
C LEU A 131 -8.63 -10.72 3.42
N ASN A 132 -8.87 -9.66 4.19
CA ASN A 132 -10.11 -8.90 4.08
C ASN A 132 -9.96 -7.88 2.94
N HIS A 133 -11.04 -7.61 2.22
CA HIS A 133 -11.08 -6.63 1.12
C HIS A 133 -12.41 -5.87 1.03
N ALA A 134 -13.13 -5.74 2.15
CA ALA A 134 -14.53 -5.32 2.11
C ALA A 134 -14.73 -3.80 1.92
N ASP A 135 -13.67 -3.00 2.01
CA ASP A 135 -13.61 -1.62 1.51
C ASP A 135 -12.15 -1.25 1.17
N PRO A 136 -11.88 -0.13 0.46
CA PRO A 136 -10.52 0.26 0.06
C PRO A 136 -9.57 0.61 1.22
N GLY A 137 -10.07 0.74 2.45
CA GLY A 137 -9.28 0.91 3.66
C GLY A 137 -8.71 -0.41 4.22
N ARG A 138 -9.20 -1.57 3.76
CA ARG A 138 -8.86 -2.89 4.31
C ARG A 138 -8.23 -3.79 3.25
N LEU A 139 -6.90 -3.82 3.22
CA LEU A 139 -6.04 -4.52 2.23
C LEU A 139 -4.69 -4.91 2.90
N ILE A 140 -3.71 -5.44 2.15
CA ILE A 140 -2.30 -5.13 2.47
C ILE A 140 -1.91 -3.89 1.67
N GLN A 141 -1.58 -2.79 2.37
CA GLN A 141 -1.39 -1.49 1.73
C GLN A 141 -0.49 -0.50 2.49
N GLN A 142 0.10 0.44 1.74
CA GLN A 142 0.85 1.55 2.30
C GLN A 142 -0.08 2.57 3.00
N SER A 143 0.30 3.03 4.20
CA SER A 143 -0.40 4.09 4.94
C SER A 143 0.61 4.94 5.74
N TYR A 144 0.52 6.27 5.60
CA TYR A 144 1.47 7.21 6.18
C TYR A 144 0.78 8.31 6.99
N TYR A 145 1.46 8.88 7.98
CA TYR A 145 1.02 9.98 8.82
C TYR A 145 2.01 11.13 8.74
N GLY A 146 1.50 12.30 8.34
CA GLY A 146 2.27 13.53 8.17
C GLY A 146 1.83 14.65 9.11
N THR A 147 1.64 15.85 8.55
CA THR A 147 1.41 17.07 9.34
C THR A 147 -0.06 17.27 9.68
N GLY A 148 -0.32 17.94 10.80
CA GLY A 148 -1.63 18.51 11.13
C GLY A 148 -1.71 20.02 10.93
N ASP A 149 -0.61 20.67 10.56
CA ASP A 149 -0.44 22.11 10.71
C ASP A 149 -0.49 22.86 9.36
N PRO A 150 -0.87 24.17 9.36
CA PRO A 150 -0.96 24.96 8.14
C PRO A 150 0.33 24.92 7.29
N PRO A 151 0.22 24.86 5.95
CA PRO A 151 -0.98 25.07 5.15
C PRO A 151 -1.89 23.83 4.99
N PHE A 152 -1.58 22.69 5.63
CA PHE A 152 -2.52 21.57 5.68
C PHE A 152 -3.73 21.92 6.55
N VAL A 153 -4.93 21.83 5.96
CA VAL A 153 -6.19 21.82 6.71
C VAL A 153 -6.44 20.38 7.19
N LYS A 154 -6.76 20.18 8.46
CA LYS A 154 -7.05 18.85 9.03
C LYS A 154 -8.26 18.18 8.38
N GLY A 155 -8.23 16.86 8.28
CA GLY A 155 -9.40 16.04 7.99
C GLY A 155 -10.24 15.78 9.25
N GLU A 156 -11.15 14.82 9.17
CA GLU A 156 -11.91 14.29 10.30
C GLU A 156 -11.91 12.76 10.25
N PHE A 157 -11.85 12.10 11.40
CA PHE A 157 -12.11 10.67 11.55
C PHE A 157 -12.76 10.40 12.91
N MET A 158 -13.89 9.68 12.91
CA MET A 158 -14.70 9.38 14.09
C MET A 158 -15.06 10.61 14.95
N GLY A 159 -15.27 11.77 14.30
CA GLY A 159 -15.57 13.04 14.96
C GLY A 159 -14.35 13.81 15.48
N HIS A 160 -13.14 13.29 15.29
CA HIS A 160 -11.90 13.93 15.74
C HIS A 160 -11.08 14.50 14.56
N PRO A 161 -10.36 15.64 14.72
CA PRO A 161 -9.52 16.20 13.67
C PRO A 161 -8.36 15.26 13.29
N TRP A 162 -8.24 14.93 12.01
CA TRP A 162 -7.23 13.99 11.48
C TRP A 162 -6.06 14.71 10.80
N VAL A 163 -4.86 14.15 10.94
CA VAL A 163 -3.64 14.62 10.26
C VAL A 163 -3.62 14.18 8.80
N TYR A 164 -2.66 14.67 8.01
CA TYR A 164 -2.41 14.19 6.65
C TYR A 164 -2.14 12.69 6.67
N ASN A 165 -3.02 11.91 6.07
CA ASN A 165 -2.92 10.45 6.09
C ASN A 165 -3.16 9.83 4.70
N PRO A 166 -2.12 9.77 3.84
CA PRO A 166 -2.13 9.00 2.61
C PRO A 166 -2.41 7.52 2.84
N VAL A 167 -3.44 6.97 2.18
CA VAL A 167 -3.79 5.53 2.19
C VAL A 167 -3.93 5.02 0.76
N GLN A 168 -3.27 3.90 0.44
CA GLN A 168 -3.08 3.41 -0.93
C GLN A 168 -4.38 3.08 -1.68
N GLY A 169 -5.35 2.48 -1.02
CA GLY A 169 -6.58 1.96 -1.64
C GLY A 169 -7.71 2.96 -1.74
N GLY A 170 -7.90 3.78 -0.69
CA GLY A 170 -8.91 4.83 -0.65
C GLY A 170 -9.07 5.47 0.73
N ASP A 171 -10.05 6.34 0.86
CA ASP A 171 -10.40 6.99 2.14
C ASP A 171 -11.61 6.33 2.83
N ARG A 172 -11.89 6.79 4.07
CA ARG A 172 -12.98 6.30 4.93
C ARG A 172 -14.39 6.43 4.34
N GLY A 173 -14.58 7.21 3.27
CA GLY A 173 -15.84 7.31 2.55
C GLY A 173 -16.01 6.25 1.46
N GLY A 174 -15.03 5.36 1.30
CA GLY A 174 -14.98 4.38 0.21
C GLY A 174 -14.56 4.97 -1.13
N CYS A 175 -14.14 6.24 -1.18
CA CYS A 175 -13.63 6.84 -2.41
C CYS A 175 -12.28 6.21 -2.76
N LYS A 176 -12.22 5.57 -3.93
CA LYS A 176 -11.05 4.83 -4.42
C LYS A 176 -9.87 5.74 -4.74
N SER A 177 -8.65 5.29 -4.47
CA SER A 177 -7.41 5.93 -4.91
C SER A 177 -7.15 5.71 -6.40
N LYS A 178 -6.40 6.62 -7.03
CA LYS A 178 -6.22 6.61 -8.49
C LYS A 178 -5.06 5.71 -8.90
N LEU A 179 -5.31 4.76 -9.80
CA LEU A 179 -4.27 4.12 -10.60
C LEU A 179 -3.55 5.18 -11.46
N VAL A 180 -2.24 5.34 -11.26
CA VAL A 180 -1.40 6.18 -12.13
C VAL A 180 -0.88 5.31 -13.26
N ASP A 181 -0.09 4.27 -12.96
CA ASP A 181 0.47 3.37 -13.97
C ASP A 181 0.62 1.95 -13.39
N PHE A 182 0.75 0.93 -14.24
CA PHE A 182 1.18 -0.41 -13.81
C PHE A 182 1.89 -1.12 -14.96
N ARG A 183 2.77 -2.07 -14.62
CA ARG A 183 3.60 -2.83 -15.57
C ARG A 183 3.79 -4.24 -15.06
N VAL A 184 3.54 -5.21 -15.93
CA VAL A 184 3.76 -6.64 -15.68
C VAL A 184 5.11 -7.03 -16.29
N THR A 185 5.95 -7.78 -15.56
CA THR A 185 7.24 -8.28 -16.07
C THR A 185 7.54 -9.64 -15.43
N GLY A 186 7.38 -10.72 -16.20
CA GLY A 186 7.47 -12.09 -15.66
C GLY A 186 6.49 -12.30 -14.51
N ASP A 187 6.98 -12.86 -13.41
CA ASP A 187 6.23 -13.15 -12.18
C ASP A 187 6.13 -11.94 -11.23
N SER A 188 6.26 -10.73 -11.77
CA SER A 188 6.16 -9.47 -11.03
C SER A 188 5.19 -8.45 -11.65
N VAL A 189 4.60 -7.62 -10.80
CA VAL A 189 3.83 -6.42 -11.18
C VAL A 189 4.30 -5.22 -10.37
N TRP A 190 4.75 -4.18 -11.07
CA TRP A 190 4.89 -2.84 -10.51
C TRP A 190 3.59 -2.06 -10.70
N VAL A 191 3.11 -1.39 -9.66
CA VAL A 191 1.95 -0.47 -9.70
C VAL A 191 2.34 0.87 -9.09
N LYS A 192 1.80 1.95 -9.63
CA LYS A 192 1.87 3.31 -9.10
C LYS A 192 0.46 3.87 -8.89
N CYS A 193 0.20 4.47 -7.74
CA CYS A 193 -1.06 5.14 -7.44
C CYS A 193 -0.87 6.56 -6.88
N ARG A 194 -1.94 7.35 -6.96
CA ARG A 194 -2.11 8.59 -6.18
C ARG A 194 -3.11 8.30 -5.06
N PRO A 195 -2.67 8.18 -3.80
CA PRO A 195 -3.54 7.81 -2.68
C PRO A 195 -4.49 8.94 -2.27
N ARG A 196 -5.59 8.56 -1.62
CA ARG A 196 -6.50 9.47 -0.92
C ARG A 196 -5.98 9.85 0.46
N ASP A 197 -6.48 10.98 0.99
CA ASP A 197 -6.28 11.39 2.39
C ASP A 197 -7.43 10.82 3.22
N TRP A 198 -7.14 9.86 4.12
CA TRP A 198 -8.14 9.14 4.92
C TRP A 198 -9.12 10.05 5.67
N GLY A 199 -8.63 11.21 6.15
CA GLY A 199 -9.46 12.17 6.88
C GLY A 199 -10.39 13.00 5.99
N LYS A 200 -10.19 13.00 4.67
CA LYS A 200 -10.84 13.89 3.71
C LYS A 200 -11.44 13.12 2.54
N VAL A 201 -12.67 12.65 2.75
CA VAL A 201 -13.46 11.93 1.74
C VAL A 201 -13.39 12.61 0.37
N GLY A 202 -13.00 11.84 -0.65
CA GLY A 202 -12.86 12.29 -2.04
C GLY A 202 -11.61 13.11 -2.34
N SER A 203 -10.73 13.39 -1.38
CA SER A 203 -9.52 14.19 -1.60
C SER A 203 -8.29 13.33 -1.90
N TYR A 204 -7.57 13.66 -2.97
CA TYR A 204 -6.22 13.14 -3.15
C TYR A 204 -5.21 13.84 -2.26
N THR A 205 -4.17 13.10 -1.93
CA THR A 205 -2.93 13.61 -1.37
C THR A 205 -2.09 14.35 -2.42
N TYR A 206 -1.00 14.94 -1.94
CA TYR A 206 0.11 15.39 -2.75
C TYR A 206 1.21 14.32 -2.75
N SER A 207 0.88 13.05 -2.97
CA SER A 207 1.86 11.96 -2.93
C SER A 207 1.68 10.94 -4.04
N TYR A 208 2.72 10.12 -4.25
CA TYR A 208 2.62 8.86 -4.99
C TYR A 208 3.06 7.71 -4.10
N MET A 209 2.41 6.57 -4.30
CA MET A 209 2.80 5.26 -3.78
C MET A 209 3.13 4.36 -4.96
N GLU A 210 4.20 3.59 -4.86
CA GLU A 210 4.56 2.53 -5.79
C GLU A 210 4.83 1.23 -5.03
N ASN A 211 4.46 0.11 -5.63
CA ASN A 211 4.65 -1.23 -5.08
C ASN A 211 5.09 -2.16 -6.22
N THR A 212 6.13 -2.97 -5.99
CA THR A 212 6.52 -4.08 -6.87
C THR A 212 6.22 -5.38 -6.17
N TYR A 213 5.18 -6.07 -6.63
CA TYR A 213 4.77 -7.38 -6.15
C TYR A 213 5.50 -8.46 -6.94
N THR A 214 6.21 -9.37 -6.28
CA THR A 214 6.92 -10.49 -6.94
C THR A 214 6.60 -11.79 -6.20
N VAL A 215 6.06 -12.78 -6.90
CA VAL A 215 5.78 -14.11 -6.32
C VAL A 215 6.97 -15.02 -6.58
N ASP A 216 7.69 -15.40 -5.51
CA ASP A 216 8.79 -16.35 -5.56
C ASP A 216 8.42 -17.61 -4.77
N HIS A 217 8.28 -18.74 -5.48
CA HIS A 217 7.83 -20.03 -4.96
C HIS A 217 6.59 -19.96 -4.05
N ASP A 218 6.78 -19.87 -2.73
CA ASP A 218 5.72 -19.75 -1.73
C ASP A 218 5.90 -18.59 -0.74
N ILE A 219 6.54 -17.52 -1.24
CA ILE A 219 6.68 -16.21 -0.62
C ILE A 219 6.25 -15.14 -1.63
N LEU A 220 5.52 -14.13 -1.18
CA LEU A 220 5.31 -12.88 -1.91
C LEU A 220 6.29 -11.84 -1.35
N ARG A 221 7.20 -11.37 -2.20
CA ARG A 221 8.03 -10.19 -1.92
C ARG A 221 7.30 -8.94 -2.39
N VAL A 222 7.34 -7.88 -1.58
CA VAL A 222 6.84 -6.55 -1.96
C VAL A 222 7.87 -5.48 -1.66
N ASP A 223 8.32 -4.78 -2.70
CA ASP A 223 9.20 -3.61 -2.62
C ASP A 223 8.37 -2.34 -2.81
N ASN A 224 8.48 -1.36 -1.91
CA ASN A 224 7.57 -0.20 -1.84
C ASN A 224 8.35 1.12 -1.93
N VAL A 225 7.75 2.12 -2.57
CA VAL A 225 8.23 3.51 -2.63
C VAL A 225 7.08 4.46 -2.30
N PHE A 226 7.33 5.44 -1.43
CA PHE A 226 6.43 6.55 -1.17
C PHE A 226 7.16 7.88 -1.37
N VAL A 227 6.55 8.80 -2.11
CA VAL A 227 7.08 10.15 -2.33
C VAL A 227 5.98 11.18 -2.09
N ASP A 228 6.18 12.06 -1.12
CA ASP A 228 5.36 13.25 -0.93
C ASP A 228 5.87 14.43 -1.80
N TRP A 229 4.94 15.28 -2.25
CA TRP A 229 5.12 16.41 -3.16
C TRP A 229 4.43 17.68 -2.63
N SER A 230 4.04 17.67 -1.36
CA SER A 230 3.30 18.76 -0.72
C SER A 230 4.17 19.99 -0.47
N GLY A 231 5.47 19.77 -0.20
CA GLY A 231 6.40 20.78 0.28
C GLY A 231 6.17 21.19 1.73
N TRP A 232 5.43 20.39 2.51
CA TRP A 232 5.14 20.67 3.92
C TRP A 232 6.20 20.09 4.85
N VAL A 233 6.34 20.71 6.01
CA VAL A 233 7.14 20.13 7.11
C VAL A 233 6.27 19.12 7.84
N HIS A 234 6.67 17.84 7.82
CA HIS A 234 5.98 16.78 8.55
C HIS A 234 6.69 16.49 9.88
N PRO A 235 5.98 16.44 11.02
CA PRO A 235 6.56 15.99 12.28
C PRO A 235 6.86 14.48 12.23
N ARG A 236 7.70 14.03 13.16
CA ARG A 236 8.02 12.61 13.32
C ARG A 236 6.78 11.83 13.78
N ALA A 237 6.42 10.79 13.04
CA ALA A 237 5.27 9.92 13.35
C ALA A 237 5.60 8.44 13.11
N THR A 238 4.80 7.55 13.69
CA THR A 238 4.83 6.11 13.41
C THR A 238 4.07 5.83 12.12
N GLN A 239 4.76 5.35 11.10
CA GLN A 239 4.23 5.02 9.77
C GLN A 239 3.81 3.54 9.71
N GLU A 240 2.77 3.19 8.94
CA GLU A 240 2.34 1.80 8.74
C GLU A 240 3.04 1.22 7.51
N VAL A 241 3.86 0.19 7.72
CA VAL A 241 4.84 -0.28 6.73
C VAL A 241 4.81 -1.80 6.54
N PRO A 242 3.72 -2.41 6.04
CA PRO A 242 2.43 -1.83 5.63
C PRO A 242 1.34 -1.91 6.71
N ALA A 243 0.12 -1.45 6.41
CA ALA A 243 -1.09 -1.94 7.08
C ALA A 243 -1.50 -3.30 6.46
N PHE A 244 -1.97 -4.25 7.28
CA PHE A 244 -2.29 -5.63 6.87
C PHE A 244 -3.60 -6.10 7.51
N TYR A 245 -4.64 -6.26 6.68
CA TYR A 245 -5.96 -6.76 7.07
C TYR A 245 -6.19 -8.21 6.60
N THR A 246 -6.73 -9.05 7.49
CA THR A 246 -7.06 -10.45 7.22
C THR A 246 -8.48 -10.80 7.66
N VAL A 247 -9.06 -11.88 7.10
CA VAL A 247 -10.41 -12.35 7.49
C VAL A 247 -10.49 -12.60 8.99
N SER A 248 -11.65 -12.34 9.60
CA SER A 248 -11.84 -12.43 11.05
C SER A 248 -11.67 -13.84 11.64
N TYR A 249 -11.78 -14.90 10.82
CA TYR A 249 -11.55 -16.32 11.16
C TYR A 249 -10.12 -16.69 11.61
N LEU A 250 -9.11 -15.85 11.37
CA LEU A 250 -7.74 -16.16 11.80
C LEU A 250 -7.57 -15.81 13.30
N ASP A 251 -7.96 -16.78 14.13
CA ASP A 251 -8.28 -16.62 15.55
C ASP A 251 -7.08 -16.35 16.49
N ASN A 252 -5.84 -16.48 16.04
CA ASN A 252 -4.62 -16.32 16.84
C ASN A 252 -3.64 -15.31 16.23
N PHE A 253 -3.28 -14.24 16.96
CA PHE A 253 -2.19 -13.34 16.60
C PHE A 253 -0.88 -13.80 17.24
N TYR A 254 0.12 -14.16 16.44
CA TYR A 254 1.45 -14.55 16.90
C TYR A 254 2.53 -13.57 16.42
N PHE A 255 3.56 -13.37 17.25
CA PHE A 255 4.76 -12.62 16.90
C PHE A 255 5.93 -13.04 17.80
N TYR A 256 7.17 -12.82 17.37
CA TYR A 256 8.33 -12.93 18.26
C TYR A 256 8.69 -11.57 18.86
N ASN A 257 9.01 -11.57 20.16
CA ASN A 257 9.53 -10.41 20.86
C ASN A 257 10.30 -10.86 22.10
N GLY A 258 11.51 -11.34 21.86
CA GLY A 258 12.51 -11.73 22.86
C GLY A 258 13.92 -11.36 22.39
N ASN A 259 14.93 -11.66 23.20
CA ASN A 259 16.31 -11.24 22.98
C ASN A 259 17.21 -12.29 22.29
N LYS A 260 16.61 -13.29 21.63
CA LYS A 260 17.30 -14.33 20.86
C LYS A 260 16.56 -14.59 19.52
N PRO A 261 16.45 -13.57 18.65
CA PRO A 261 15.79 -13.73 17.36
C PRO A 261 16.37 -14.92 16.58
N TRP A 262 15.49 -15.64 15.89
CA TRP A 262 15.82 -16.78 15.03
C TRP A 262 16.42 -18.01 15.75
N GLN A 263 16.42 -18.06 17.10
CA GLN A 263 16.86 -19.22 17.88
C GLN A 263 15.69 -20.15 18.29
N ASP A 264 14.55 -20.04 17.60
CA ASP A 264 13.33 -20.85 17.75
C ASP A 264 12.67 -20.79 19.16
N GLU A 265 13.11 -19.84 20.00
CA GLU A 265 12.52 -19.49 21.29
C GLU A 265 11.01 -19.19 21.19
N PRO A 266 10.21 -19.40 22.26
CA PRO A 266 8.75 -19.31 22.21
C PRO A 266 8.20 -17.99 21.65
N LEU A 267 7.15 -18.11 20.84
CA LEU A 267 6.41 -16.98 20.30
C LEU A 267 5.47 -16.38 21.36
N GLN A 268 5.23 -15.07 21.25
CA GLN A 268 4.11 -14.44 21.94
C GLN A 268 2.83 -14.67 21.15
N VAL A 269 1.70 -14.80 21.87
CA VAL A 269 0.37 -14.95 21.26
C VAL A 269 -0.63 -13.98 21.93
N ARG A 270 -1.62 -13.50 21.17
CA ARG A 270 -2.80 -12.76 21.66
C ARG A 270 -4.07 -13.29 20.97
N ARG A 271 -5.18 -13.32 21.71
CA ARG A 271 -6.46 -13.93 21.28
C ARG A 271 -7.68 -13.04 21.56
N ASP A 272 -7.50 -12.09 22.48
CA ASP A 272 -8.48 -11.22 23.10
C ASP A 272 -8.33 -9.74 22.64
N LEU A 273 -7.87 -9.54 21.39
CA LEU A 273 -7.68 -8.21 20.82
C LEU A 273 -9.01 -7.61 20.36
N ILE A 274 -9.32 -6.40 20.83
CA ILE A 274 -10.43 -5.54 20.37
C ILE A 274 -9.99 -4.58 19.26
N PHE A 275 -10.85 -3.65 18.85
CA PHE A 275 -10.48 -2.53 17.97
C PHE A 275 -10.20 -1.25 18.77
N TRP A 276 -9.72 -0.23 18.08
CA TRP A 276 -9.49 1.10 18.63
C TRP A 276 -10.74 1.72 19.28
N PRO A 277 -10.62 2.58 20.32
CA PRO A 277 -9.38 3.02 20.98
C PRO A 277 -9.27 2.64 22.48
N GLU A 278 -10.22 1.85 23.02
CA GLU A 278 -10.56 1.84 24.46
C GLU A 278 -9.43 1.39 25.42
N ASP A 279 -8.51 0.52 24.99
CA ASP A 279 -7.33 0.12 25.78
C ASP A 279 -6.05 0.12 24.92
N TRP A 280 -5.70 1.31 24.42
CA TRP A 280 -4.57 1.58 23.52
C TRP A 280 -3.24 0.86 23.88
N PRO A 281 -2.84 0.69 25.17
CA PRO A 281 -1.68 -0.11 25.55
C PRO A 281 -1.73 -1.58 25.10
N ARG A 282 -2.90 -2.24 25.10
CA ARG A 282 -3.00 -3.67 24.69
C ARG A 282 -2.74 -3.92 23.22
N HIS A 283 -2.85 -2.88 22.39
CA HIS A 283 -2.71 -2.96 20.94
C HIS A 283 -1.28 -2.70 20.44
N ARG A 284 -0.36 -2.24 21.31
CA ARG A 284 1.00 -1.84 20.93
C ARG A 284 2.06 -2.79 21.48
N PHE A 285 2.61 -3.61 20.58
CA PHE A 285 3.67 -4.57 20.87
C PHE A 285 5.01 -3.98 20.48
N PHE A 286 5.58 -3.15 21.36
CA PHE A 286 6.93 -2.61 21.23
C PHE A 286 7.95 -3.74 21.19
N LEU A 287 8.78 -3.79 20.15
CA LEU A 287 9.79 -4.83 19.99
C LEU A 287 11.08 -4.44 20.71
N ASP A 288 11.80 -5.44 21.22
CA ASP A 288 13.16 -5.26 21.71
C ASP A 288 14.07 -4.74 20.58
N LYS A 289 15.05 -3.89 20.90
CA LYS A 289 15.95 -3.29 19.91
C LYS A 289 16.89 -4.31 19.28
N GLU A 290 17.21 -5.38 20.00
CA GLU A 290 18.04 -6.47 19.50
C GLU A 290 17.22 -7.56 18.78
N ASN A 291 15.90 -7.42 18.71
CA ASN A 291 15.03 -8.35 18.00
C ASN A 291 15.05 -8.08 16.48
N THR A 292 15.78 -8.90 15.73
CA THR A 292 15.74 -8.91 14.25
C THR A 292 14.66 -9.82 13.66
N GLU A 293 13.95 -10.57 14.50
CA GLU A 293 12.83 -11.44 14.13
C GLU A 293 11.52 -10.62 14.18
N THR A 294 11.46 -9.60 13.32
CA THR A 294 10.38 -8.59 13.25
C THR A 294 9.22 -9.01 12.34
N TRP A 295 8.69 -10.22 12.54
CA TRP A 295 7.50 -10.74 11.85
C TRP A 295 6.31 -10.98 12.80
N ALA A 296 5.11 -11.00 12.23
CA ALA A 296 3.87 -11.37 12.91
C ALA A 296 2.94 -12.16 11.98
N ALA A 297 2.02 -12.95 12.53
CA ALA A 297 1.07 -13.75 11.77
C ALA A 297 -0.32 -13.81 12.43
N TRP A 298 -1.33 -14.01 11.58
CA TRP A 298 -2.68 -14.38 11.96
C TRP A 298 -2.95 -15.81 11.48
N VAL A 299 -3.32 -16.71 12.40
CA VAL A 299 -3.56 -18.14 12.11
C VAL A 299 -4.83 -18.63 12.81
N ASP A 300 -5.45 -19.69 12.29
CA ASP A 300 -6.64 -20.31 12.88
C ASP A 300 -6.31 -21.24 14.06
N ALA A 301 -7.29 -22.01 14.52
CA ALA A 301 -7.16 -22.90 15.68
C ALA A 301 -6.21 -24.09 15.46
N ASP A 302 -5.87 -24.43 14.21
CA ASP A 302 -4.90 -25.50 13.86
C ASP A 302 -3.50 -24.90 13.57
N ASP A 303 -3.23 -23.68 14.05
CA ASP A 303 -2.04 -22.86 13.79
C ASP A 303 -1.70 -22.69 12.29
N CYS A 304 -2.73 -22.64 11.42
CA CYS A 304 -2.59 -22.42 9.98
C CYS A 304 -3.12 -21.03 9.55
N GLY A 305 -2.36 -20.28 8.74
CA GLY A 305 -2.79 -18.94 8.30
C GLY A 305 -1.76 -18.19 7.48
N ILE A 306 -1.56 -16.90 7.76
CA ILE A 306 -0.74 -15.98 6.97
C ILE A 306 0.12 -15.07 7.86
N GLY A 307 1.36 -14.84 7.45
CA GLY A 307 2.33 -13.99 8.14
C GLY A 307 2.90 -12.88 7.27
N LEU A 308 3.40 -11.84 7.93
CA LEU A 308 4.06 -10.67 7.36
C LEU A 308 5.39 -10.43 8.09
N TYR A 309 6.48 -10.29 7.34
CA TYR A 309 7.80 -9.94 7.85
C TYR A 309 8.26 -8.59 7.29
N VAL A 310 8.64 -7.67 8.19
CA VAL A 310 9.14 -6.34 7.85
C VAL A 310 10.45 -6.11 8.61
N PRO A 311 11.62 -6.20 7.96
CA PRO A 311 12.91 -5.97 8.60
C PRO A 311 12.98 -4.60 9.28
N GLY A 312 13.36 -4.59 10.55
CA GLY A 312 13.59 -3.38 11.34
C GLY A 312 12.33 -2.66 11.84
N ALA A 313 11.14 -3.28 11.76
CA ALA A 313 9.93 -2.74 12.41
C ALA A 313 10.15 -2.57 13.92
N GLN A 314 9.66 -1.46 14.49
CA GLN A 314 9.95 -1.02 15.87
C GLN A 314 8.85 -1.42 16.87
N LEU A 315 7.61 -1.55 16.37
CA LEU A 315 6.49 -2.13 17.09
C LEU A 315 5.50 -2.73 16.10
N PHE A 316 4.68 -3.67 16.57
CA PHE A 316 3.41 -3.96 15.91
C PHE A 316 2.28 -3.18 16.59
N ILE A 317 1.38 -2.66 15.79
CA ILE A 317 -0.01 -2.45 16.19
C ILE A 317 -0.81 -3.71 15.82
N GLY A 318 -1.72 -4.16 16.69
CA GLY A 318 -2.63 -5.27 16.37
C GLY A 318 -4.02 -5.13 17.01
N GLY A 319 -5.07 -5.45 16.26
CA GLY A 319 -6.47 -5.31 16.70
C GLY A 319 -7.48 -6.10 15.85
N ARG A 320 -8.74 -6.09 16.27
CA ARG A 320 -9.86 -6.75 15.58
C ARG A 320 -11.10 -5.88 15.55
N PHE A 321 -11.62 -5.60 14.36
CA PHE A 321 -12.91 -4.95 14.22
C PHE A 321 -14.03 -5.99 14.23
N SER A 322 -15.00 -5.85 15.13
CA SER A 322 -16.28 -6.58 15.18
C SER A 322 -16.20 -8.11 15.04
N HIS A 323 -15.11 -8.73 15.51
CA HIS A 323 -14.75 -10.13 15.26
C HIS A 323 -15.88 -11.16 15.48
N ASP A 324 -16.11 -11.98 14.45
CA ASP A 324 -17.21 -12.94 14.32
C ASP A 324 -16.77 -14.33 13.79
N GLY A 325 -15.48 -14.53 13.50
CA GLY A 325 -14.96 -15.75 12.89
C GLY A 325 -15.30 -15.95 11.39
N SER A 326 -15.71 -14.90 10.67
CA SER A 326 -16.03 -14.98 9.24
C SER A 326 -14.84 -15.31 8.34
N LYS A 327 -15.12 -16.10 7.30
CA LYS A 327 -14.21 -16.45 6.19
C LYS A 327 -14.49 -15.65 4.91
N ASP A 328 -15.48 -14.77 4.92
CA ASP A 328 -15.83 -13.93 3.78
C ASP A 328 -14.90 -12.70 3.72
N PRO A 329 -14.10 -12.52 2.65
CA PRO A 329 -13.26 -11.34 2.46
C PRO A 329 -14.05 -10.03 2.37
N ALA A 330 -15.34 -10.09 1.99
CA ALA A 330 -16.25 -8.95 1.92
C ALA A 330 -16.95 -8.64 3.27
N ALA A 331 -16.62 -9.36 4.35
CA ALA A 331 -17.19 -9.13 5.67
C ALA A 331 -16.76 -7.79 6.29
N GLY A 332 -17.66 -7.17 7.05
CA GLY A 332 -17.35 -6.02 7.91
C GLY A 332 -16.29 -6.35 8.97
N PRO A 333 -16.43 -7.45 9.72
CA PRO A 333 -15.41 -7.90 10.67
C PRO A 333 -14.07 -8.25 10.04
N THR A 334 -12.97 -7.88 10.69
CA THR A 334 -11.61 -8.08 10.19
C THR A 334 -10.58 -8.16 11.32
N ASN A 335 -9.54 -8.96 11.11
CA ASN A 335 -8.28 -8.90 11.84
C ASN A 335 -7.37 -7.82 11.21
N TYR A 336 -6.52 -7.17 12.00
CA TYR A 336 -5.62 -6.10 11.54
C TYR A 336 -4.29 -6.12 12.31
N VAL A 337 -3.18 -6.01 11.57
CA VAL A 337 -1.85 -5.72 12.12
C VAL A 337 -1.17 -4.64 11.26
N ALA A 338 -0.35 -3.81 11.88
CA ALA A 338 0.58 -2.93 11.17
C ALA A 338 1.95 -2.95 11.87
N PRO A 339 2.99 -3.50 11.22
CA PRO A 339 4.38 -3.23 11.59
C PRO A 339 4.67 -1.75 11.37
N LEU A 340 5.24 -1.08 12.37
CA LEU A 340 5.49 0.35 12.31
C LEU A 340 6.97 0.71 12.28
N TYR A 341 7.28 1.83 11.65
CA TYR A 341 8.56 2.53 11.82
C TYR A 341 8.34 4.00 12.12
N SER A 342 9.07 4.55 13.10
CA SER A 342 9.01 5.97 13.43
C SER A 342 9.93 6.79 12.52
N LEU A 343 9.38 7.69 11.70
CA LEU A 343 10.15 8.60 10.85
C LEU A 343 9.40 9.91 10.58
N SER A 344 10.13 10.94 10.16
CA SER A 344 9.55 12.19 9.62
C SER A 344 9.48 12.09 8.10
N ILE A 345 8.35 12.41 7.48
CA ILE A 345 8.26 12.46 6.01
C ILE A 345 9.01 13.71 5.50
N ILE A 346 9.79 13.59 4.43
CA ILE A 346 10.46 14.70 3.76
C ILE A 346 9.93 14.75 2.32
N SER A 347 9.26 15.85 1.94
CA SER A 347 8.78 16.03 0.57
C SER A 347 9.93 15.94 -0.45
N TYR A 348 9.61 15.42 -1.63
CA TYR A 348 10.49 15.18 -2.76
C TYR A 348 11.60 14.12 -2.53
N LYS A 349 11.67 13.50 -1.34
CA LYS A 349 12.61 12.41 -1.00
C LYS A 349 11.84 11.07 -0.89
N PRO A 350 12.26 9.98 -1.57
CA PRO A 350 11.56 8.70 -1.55
C PRO A 350 11.82 7.88 -0.28
N VAL A 351 10.75 7.60 0.49
CA VAL A 351 10.76 6.58 1.54
C VAL A 351 10.65 5.23 0.84
N THR A 352 11.55 4.28 1.11
CA THR A 352 11.51 2.94 0.50
C THR A 352 11.62 1.84 1.55
N TYR A 353 10.90 0.75 1.35
CA TYR A 353 10.96 -0.41 2.24
C TYR A 353 10.40 -1.66 1.58
N SER A 354 10.83 -2.83 2.06
CA SER A 354 10.43 -4.13 1.54
C SER A 354 9.87 -5.02 2.65
N TYR A 355 8.93 -5.87 2.28
CA TYR A 355 8.30 -6.85 3.18
C TYR A 355 8.03 -8.17 2.46
N LEU A 356 7.89 -9.25 3.25
CA LEU A 356 7.52 -10.59 2.76
C LEU A 356 6.18 -11.03 3.34
N VAL A 357 5.38 -11.74 2.54
CA VAL A 357 4.12 -12.38 2.96
C VAL A 357 4.14 -13.86 2.57
N THR A 358 3.91 -14.74 3.55
CA THR A 358 3.84 -16.19 3.35
C THR A 358 2.76 -16.83 4.23
N SER A 359 2.41 -18.07 3.98
CA SER A 359 1.25 -18.74 4.60
C SER A 359 1.45 -20.24 4.81
N GLY A 360 0.46 -20.88 5.45
CA GLY A 360 0.47 -22.28 5.86
C GLY A 360 0.63 -22.42 7.38
N PRO A 361 1.21 -23.53 7.88
CA PRO A 361 1.46 -23.73 9.30
C PRO A 361 2.41 -22.67 9.88
N LEU A 362 2.16 -22.24 11.11
CA LEU A 362 2.95 -21.23 11.83
C LEU A 362 4.46 -21.55 11.88
N SER A 363 4.83 -22.83 11.98
CA SER A 363 6.22 -23.28 11.92
C SER A 363 6.87 -23.02 10.56
N GLU A 364 6.14 -23.20 9.47
CA GLU A 364 6.63 -22.97 8.11
C GLU A 364 6.71 -21.47 7.79
N ILE A 365 5.76 -20.67 8.29
CA ILE A 365 5.81 -19.20 8.22
C ILE A 365 7.10 -18.70 8.89
N ARG A 366 7.36 -19.15 10.13
CA ARG A 366 8.60 -18.81 10.86
C ARG A 366 9.86 -19.30 10.12
N ARG A 367 9.84 -20.54 9.62
CA ARG A 367 10.99 -21.13 8.89
C ARG A 367 11.36 -20.33 7.65
N ARG A 368 10.39 -19.99 6.79
CA ARG A 368 10.64 -19.19 5.58
C ARG A 368 11.17 -17.79 5.89
N PHE A 369 10.58 -17.10 6.88
CA PHE A 369 11.10 -15.79 7.30
C PHE A 369 12.49 -15.87 7.93
N LYS A 370 12.85 -17.00 8.54
CA LYS A 370 14.19 -17.27 9.10
C LYS A 370 15.24 -17.57 8.03
N GLU A 371 14.82 -18.19 6.93
CA GLU A 371 15.65 -18.41 5.73
C GLU A 371 15.88 -17.08 4.99
N GLU A 372 14.81 -16.31 4.79
CA GLU A 372 14.84 -14.99 4.14
C GLU A 372 15.20 -13.82 5.08
N LYS A 373 15.71 -14.05 6.29
CA LYS A 373 15.92 -13.01 7.32
C LYS A 373 16.85 -11.85 6.90
N ASP A 374 17.61 -12.02 5.82
CA ASP A 374 18.57 -11.04 5.28
C ASP A 374 18.12 -10.42 3.93
N PHE A 375 16.89 -10.68 3.45
CA PHE A 375 16.42 -10.30 2.10
C PHE A 375 16.40 -8.78 1.81
N ALA A 376 16.30 -7.97 2.87
CA ALA A 376 16.34 -6.51 2.87
C ALA A 376 16.69 -6.00 4.28
N ASP A 377 17.39 -4.88 4.39
CA ASP A 377 17.74 -4.24 5.67
C ASP A 377 16.92 -2.97 5.98
N ASN A 378 16.04 -2.59 5.03
CA ASN A 378 15.25 -1.36 5.00
C ASN A 378 16.05 -0.08 5.32
N ALA A 379 17.28 0.03 4.80
CA ALA A 379 18.22 1.14 5.04
C ALA A 379 17.61 2.54 4.94
N SER A 380 16.70 2.76 3.98
CA SER A 380 16.05 4.04 3.73
C SER A 380 15.39 4.62 4.98
N PHE A 381 14.77 3.79 5.82
CA PHE A 381 14.19 4.22 7.11
C PHE A 381 15.17 4.96 8.02
N ARG A 382 16.46 4.60 7.98
CA ARG A 382 17.50 5.23 8.81
C ARG A 382 17.83 6.65 8.33
N ALA A 383 17.73 6.90 7.03
CA ALA A 383 17.90 8.22 6.41
C ALA A 383 16.71 9.20 6.64
N TYR A 384 15.78 8.86 7.54
CA TYR A 384 14.71 9.74 8.05
C TYR A 384 14.64 9.74 9.60
N ASN A 385 15.75 9.32 10.25
CA ASN A 385 15.96 9.41 11.70
C ASN A 385 17.00 10.47 12.11
N GLU A 386 17.65 11.08 11.13
CA GLU A 386 18.53 12.26 11.25
C GLU A 386 17.70 13.55 11.24
#